data_AF-A0A938VLX9-F1
#
_entry.id   AF-A0A938VLX9-F1
#
_cell.length_a   1.000
_cell.length_b   1.000
_cell.length_c   1.000
_cell.angle_alpha   90.00
_cell.angle_beta   90.00
_cell.angle_gamma   90.00
#
_symmetry.space_group_name_H-M   'P 1'
#
loop_
_entity.id
_entity.type
_entity.pdbx_description
1 polymer ?
#
loop_
_entity_poly.entity_id
_entity_poly.type
_entity_poly.pdbx_seq_one_letter_code
_entity_poly.pdbx_strand_id
1 'polypeptide(L)'
;MLLLEHPLGDTDHETINIKLAAELCAKEWGLWRTTTMNLDKVKQLAQHYTQLTDEQKNKVTSQVDAILKRLNDEPKPLAWRIRDRVGDRVKWYKDVDEV
;
A
#
# COMPACT_ATOMS: atom_id res chain seq x y z
N MET A 1 -8.72 -13.80 -3.74
CA MET A 1 -7.65 -12.87 -3.32
C MET A 1 -8.01 -11.49 -3.86
N LEU A 2 -8.16 -10.48 -2.99
CA LEU A 2 -8.77 -9.18 -3.36
C LEU A 2 -8.17 -8.55 -4.63
N LEU A 3 -6.84 -8.54 -4.77
CA LEU A 3 -6.14 -7.98 -5.95
C LEU A 3 -6.33 -8.79 -7.25
N LEU A 4 -6.89 -9.98 -7.20
CA LEU A 4 -7.27 -10.75 -8.38
C LEU A 4 -8.75 -10.59 -8.73
N GLU A 5 -9.59 -10.34 -7.73
CA GLU A 5 -11.06 -10.32 -7.86
C GLU A 5 -11.58 -8.91 -8.16
N HIS A 6 -11.00 -7.89 -7.54
CA HIS A 6 -11.52 -6.52 -7.62
C HIS A 6 -10.54 -5.59 -8.35
N PRO A 7 -11.02 -4.72 -9.25
CA PRO A 7 -10.21 -3.64 -9.81
C PRO A 7 -10.00 -2.53 -8.77
N LEU A 8 -9.04 -1.65 -9.04
CA LEU A 8 -8.87 -0.40 -8.30
C LEU A 8 -9.91 0.63 -8.76
N GLY A 9 -10.47 1.38 -7.83
CA GLY A 9 -11.41 2.46 -8.10
C GLY A 9 -11.40 3.52 -7.02
N ASP A 10 -12.26 4.54 -7.19
CA ASP A 10 -12.37 5.68 -6.28
C ASP A 10 -13.64 5.59 -5.38
N THR A 11 -14.32 4.44 -5.36
CA THR A 11 -15.56 4.20 -4.59
C THR A 11 -15.57 2.81 -3.96
N ASP A 12 -16.47 2.57 -3.01
CA ASP A 12 -16.58 1.28 -2.31
C ASP A 12 -17.52 0.27 -3.02
N HIS A 13 -17.86 0.50 -4.29
CA HIS A 13 -18.76 -0.37 -5.06
C HIS A 13 -17.97 -1.38 -5.89
N GLU A 14 -17.78 -2.60 -5.38
CA GLU A 14 -17.08 -3.71 -6.05
C GLU A 14 -15.64 -3.38 -6.51
N THR A 15 -15.04 -2.31 -5.97
CA THR A 15 -13.65 -1.92 -6.24
C THR A 15 -12.88 -1.75 -4.95
N ILE A 16 -11.56 -1.87 -5.05
CA ILE A 16 -10.66 -1.44 -3.99
C ILE A 16 -10.56 0.08 -4.07
N ASN A 17 -11.15 0.78 -3.08
CA ASN A 17 -11.18 2.23 -3.01
C ASN A 17 -9.78 2.81 -2.72
N ILE A 18 -9.01 3.00 -3.79
CA ILE A 18 -7.62 3.45 -3.71
C ILE A 18 -7.55 4.95 -3.39
N LYS A 19 -8.59 5.72 -3.72
CA LYS A 19 -8.69 7.13 -3.33
C LYS A 19 -8.68 7.28 -1.81
N LEU A 20 -9.53 6.54 -1.11
CA LEU A 20 -9.59 6.59 0.35
C LEU A 20 -8.25 6.18 0.98
N ALA A 21 -7.65 5.09 0.50
CA ALA A 21 -6.36 4.63 0.98
C ALA A 21 -5.24 5.68 0.75
N ALA A 22 -5.24 6.34 -0.42
CA ALA A 22 -4.31 7.41 -0.75
C ALA A 22 -4.46 8.61 0.18
N GLU A 23 -5.70 9.09 0.39
CA GLU A 23 -5.99 10.21 1.29
C GLU A 23 -5.58 9.92 2.74
N LEU A 24 -5.80 8.69 3.23
CA LEU A 24 -5.37 8.28 4.57
C LEU A 24 -3.84 8.24 4.69
N CYS A 25 -3.17 7.64 3.72
CA CYS A 25 -1.70 7.56 3.70
C CYS A 25 -1.03 8.92 3.51
N ALA A 26 -1.67 9.87 2.81
CA ALA A 26 -1.19 11.24 2.70
C ALA A 26 -1.30 12.01 4.02
N LYS A 27 -2.25 11.64 4.89
CA LYS A 27 -2.42 12.25 6.23
C LYS A 27 -1.47 11.68 7.27
N GLU A 28 -1.11 10.40 7.16
CA GLU A 28 -0.30 9.69 8.16
C GLU A 28 0.87 8.93 7.52
N TRP A 29 2.09 9.36 7.82
CA TRP A 29 3.31 8.81 7.23
C TRP A 29 3.60 7.38 7.69
N GLY A 30 3.33 7.04 8.96
CA GLY A 30 3.54 5.69 9.49
C GLY A 30 2.65 4.64 8.81
N LEU A 31 1.41 5.00 8.53
CA LEU A 31 0.44 4.21 7.78
C LEU A 31 0.88 4.04 6.34
N TRP A 32 1.30 5.12 5.66
CA TRP A 32 1.88 5.03 4.32
C TRP A 32 3.09 4.09 4.30
N ARG A 33 4.00 4.23 5.27
CA ARG A 33 5.22 3.43 5.34
C ARG A 33 4.90 1.95 5.51
N THR A 34 4.02 1.64 6.45
CA THR A 34 3.60 0.26 6.71
C THR A 34 2.84 -0.34 5.53
N THR A 35 1.95 0.43 4.91
CA THR A 35 1.16 -0.01 3.76
C THR A 35 2.05 -0.31 2.56
N THR A 36 2.93 0.63 2.17
CA THR A 36 3.84 0.45 1.02
C THR A 36 4.80 -0.72 1.23
N MET A 37 5.38 -0.86 2.43
CA MET A 37 6.23 -2.01 2.76
C MET A 37 5.49 -3.35 2.63
N ASN A 38 4.23 -3.43 3.04
CA ASN A 38 3.46 -4.66 2.93
C ASN A 38 3.03 -4.94 1.48
N LEU A 39 2.73 -3.91 0.69
CA LEU A 39 2.43 -4.05 -0.72
C LEU A 39 3.63 -4.60 -1.51
N ASP A 40 4.84 -4.11 -1.24
CA ASP A 40 6.07 -4.66 -1.82
C ASP A 40 6.26 -6.14 -1.47
N LYS A 41 5.98 -6.51 -0.20
CA LYS A 41 6.01 -7.92 0.22
C LYS A 41 4.94 -8.74 -0.51
N VAL A 42 3.72 -8.23 -0.68
CA VAL A 42 2.66 -8.92 -1.43
C VAL A 42 3.10 -9.20 -2.86
N LYS A 43 3.71 -8.22 -3.53
CA LYS A 43 4.27 -8.39 -4.88
C LYS A 43 5.34 -9.48 -4.93
N GLN A 44 6.29 -9.47 -3.99
CA GLN A 44 7.33 -10.51 -3.91
C GLN A 44 6.75 -11.89 -3.62
N LEU A 45 5.89 -11.99 -2.62
CA LEU A 45 5.25 -13.24 -2.22
C LEU A 45 4.47 -13.84 -3.37
N ALA A 46 3.63 -13.05 -4.07
CA ALA A 46 2.82 -13.51 -5.19
C ALA A 46 3.65 -14.21 -6.29
N GLN A 47 4.88 -13.75 -6.55
CA GLN A 47 5.77 -14.39 -7.53
C GLN A 47 6.16 -15.82 -7.14
N HIS A 48 6.25 -16.09 -5.83
CA HIS A 48 6.64 -17.39 -5.28
C HIS A 48 5.46 -18.35 -5.04
N TYR A 49 4.21 -17.89 -5.15
CA TYR A 49 3.05 -18.80 -5.05
C TYR A 49 2.94 -19.65 -6.32
N THR A 50 3.12 -20.96 -6.19
CA THR A 50 3.02 -21.92 -7.30
C THR A 50 1.57 -22.16 -7.75
N GLN A 51 0.60 -21.83 -6.90
CA GLN A 51 -0.83 -21.93 -7.20
C GLN A 51 -1.33 -20.80 -8.10
N LEU A 52 -0.56 -19.72 -8.26
CA LEU A 52 -0.92 -18.61 -9.15
C LEU A 52 -0.37 -18.86 -10.56
N THR A 53 -1.22 -18.64 -11.56
CA THR A 53 -0.78 -18.60 -12.95
C THR A 53 0.09 -17.36 -13.20
N ASP A 54 0.89 -17.37 -14.26
CA ASP A 54 1.73 -16.20 -14.62
C ASP A 54 0.88 -14.95 -14.90
N GLU A 55 -0.31 -15.13 -15.49
CA GLU A 55 -1.27 -14.03 -15.70
C GLU A 55 -1.74 -13.46 -14.36
N GLN A 56 -2.06 -14.30 -13.38
CA GLN A 56 -2.46 -13.87 -12.05
C GLN A 56 -1.30 -13.14 -11.35
N LYS A 57 -0.07 -13.67 -11.41
CA LYS A 57 1.12 -13.01 -10.85
C LYS A 57 1.34 -11.62 -11.46
N ASN A 58 1.20 -11.50 -12.77
CA ASN A 58 1.31 -10.23 -13.48
C ASN A 58 0.19 -9.26 -13.10
N LYS A 59 -1.05 -9.73 -12.96
CA LYS A 59 -2.19 -8.92 -12.51
C LYS A 59 -1.97 -8.37 -11.09
N VAL A 60 -1.48 -9.20 -10.16
CA VAL A 60 -1.16 -8.74 -8.80
C VAL A 60 -0.06 -7.70 -8.84
N THR A 61 1.00 -7.95 -9.60
CA THR A 61 2.12 -7.04 -9.74
C THR A 61 1.67 -5.68 -10.26
N SER A 62 0.86 -5.66 -11.33
CA SER A 62 0.36 -4.41 -11.92
C SER A 62 -0.61 -3.65 -10.99
N GLN A 63 -1.50 -4.37 -10.29
CA GLN A 63 -2.38 -3.74 -9.28
C GLN A 63 -1.55 -3.13 -8.14
N VAL A 64 -0.56 -3.86 -7.61
CA VAL A 64 0.31 -3.33 -6.55
C VAL A 64 1.07 -2.09 -7.02
N ASP A 65 1.64 -2.12 -8.22
CA ASP A 65 2.38 -0.97 -8.77
C ASP A 65 1.46 0.26 -8.96
N ALA A 66 0.22 0.04 -9.39
CA ALA A 66 -0.77 1.11 -9.50
C ALA A 66 -1.20 1.68 -8.14
N ILE A 67 -1.39 0.82 -7.13
CA ILE A 67 -1.67 1.21 -5.74
C ILE A 67 -0.51 2.08 -5.21
N LEU A 68 0.73 1.59 -5.30
CA LEU A 68 1.92 2.30 -4.86
C LEU A 68 2.05 3.66 -5.54
N LYS A 69 1.83 3.72 -6.85
CA LYS A 69 1.83 4.97 -7.60
C LYS A 69 0.78 5.96 -7.06
N ARG A 70 -0.47 5.54 -6.89
CA ARG A 70 -1.55 6.40 -6.38
C ARG A 70 -1.27 6.91 -4.97
N LEU A 71 -0.79 6.05 -4.08
CA LEU A 71 -0.37 6.42 -2.72
C LEU A 71 0.75 7.48 -2.73
N ASN A 72 1.71 7.35 -3.65
CA ASN A 72 2.85 8.26 -3.75
C ASN A 72 2.49 9.61 -4.39
N ASP A 73 1.62 9.60 -5.39
CA ASP A 73 1.20 10.81 -6.12
C ASP A 73 0.21 11.69 -5.33
N GLU A 74 -0.47 11.15 -4.31
CA GLU A 74 -1.42 11.91 -3.51
C GLU A 74 -0.76 13.12 -2.80
N PRO A 75 -1.32 14.33 -2.90
CA PRO A 75 -0.74 15.53 -2.28
C PRO A 75 -0.53 15.40 -0.77
N LYS A 76 0.70 15.61 -0.31
CA LYS A 76 1.09 15.44 1.10
C LYS A 76 1.31 16.79 1.79
N PRO A 77 0.83 16.96 3.04
CA PRO A 77 1.10 18.16 3.82
C PRO A 77 2.61 18.30 4.11
N LEU A 78 3.04 19.51 4.49
CA LEU A 78 4.46 19.78 4.77
C LEU A 78 5.02 18.90 5.89
N ALA A 79 4.26 18.71 6.98
CA ALA A 79 4.66 17.86 8.10
C ALA A 79 4.98 16.41 7.66
N TRP A 80 4.14 15.84 6.78
CA TRP A 80 4.37 14.52 6.20
C TRP A 80 5.68 14.48 5.41
N ARG A 81 5.92 15.47 4.53
CA ARG A 81 7.16 15.53 3.72
C ARG A 81 8.42 15.71 4.55
N ILE A 82 8.33 16.43 5.66
CA ILE A 82 9.42 16.52 6.65
C ILE A 82 9.63 15.16 7.30
N ARG A 83 8.56 14.49 7.74
CA ARG A 83 8.62 13.16 8.36
C ARG A 83 9.22 12.11 7.41
N ASP A 84 8.96 12.22 6.12
CA ASP A 84 9.51 11.35 5.08
C ASP A 84 11.03 11.48 4.92
N ARG A 85 11.55 12.71 5.00
CA ARG A 85 13.00 12.96 5.02
C ARG A 85 13.69 12.38 6.25
N VAL A 86 12.99 12.32 7.40
CA VAL A 86 13.51 11.65 8.60
C VAL A 86 13.55 10.14 8.38
N GLY A 87 12.57 9.59 7.67
CA GLY A 87 12.51 8.18 7.29
C GLY A 87 12.41 7.23 8.49
N ASP A 88 12.86 6.01 8.30
CA ASP A 88 12.75 4.93 9.30
C ASP A 88 13.67 5.11 10.52
N ARG A 89 14.46 6.19 10.58
CA ARG A 89 15.37 6.51 11.71
C ARG A 89 14.62 6.81 13.00
N VAL A 90 13.39 7.30 12.89
CA VAL A 90 12.50 7.50 14.02
C VAL A 90 11.42 6.44 13.96
N LYS A 91 11.19 5.78 15.09
CA LYS A 91 10.13 4.79 15.26
C LYS A 91 8.76 5.38 14.87
N TRP A 92 7.98 4.63 14.09
CA TRP A 92 6.64 5.04 13.63
C TRP A 92 5.52 4.11 14.10
N TYR A 93 5.87 2.98 14.70
CA TYR A 93 4.94 2.00 15.26
C TYR A 93 5.01 2.05 16.79
N LYS A 94 3.91 1.66 17.43
CA LYS A 94 3.88 1.45 18.87
C LYS A 94 4.25 -0.01 19.15
N ASP A 95 5.00 -0.25 20.22
CA ASP A 95 5.13 -1.62 20.71
C ASP A 95 3.79 -2.07 21.26
N VAL A 96 3.47 -3.34 21.05
CA VAL A 96 2.34 -3.98 21.70
C VAL A 96 2.89 -4.52 23.01
N ASP A 97 2.51 -3.93 24.14
CA ASP A 97 2.80 -4.49 25.45
C ASP A 97 1.91 -5.73 25.69
N GLU A 98 2.42 -6.75 26.36
CA GLU A 98 1.62 -7.89 26.81
C GLU A 98 0.56 -7.39 27.83
N VAL A 99 -0.72 -7.61 27.52
CA VAL A 99 -1.85 -7.35 28.43
C VAL A 99 -2.01 -8.52 29.40
#